data_AF-A0A2G4H6P2-F1
#
_entry.id   AF-A0A2G4H6P2-F1
#
_cell.length_a   1.000
_cell.length_b   1.000
_cell.length_c   1.000
_cell.angle_alpha   90.00
_cell.angle_beta   90.00
_cell.angle_gamma   90.00
#
_symmetry.space_group_name_H-M   'P 1'
#
loop_
_entity.id
_entity.type
_entity.pdbx_description
1 polymer ?
#
loop_
_entity_poly.entity_id
_entity_poly.type
_entity_poly.pdbx_seq_one_letter_code
_entity_poly.pdbx_strand_id
1 'polypeptide(L)'
;MSFASDVSSSIERILELDPGTLLGITEERALADAGEWLSGRNLGLVPVAGAATFAWAGHWLGIVERADASRSALVMFGSPSGPLEPADDAIFTTGALVAGYVIAPLNVHLPHHAGAYGETTGSGTITAIFTAPAKEAQCVAHDRCRVVAKRGLEGDRYATNSGTFSHPDRSGQDLTLIAAESLAALAASGIELSAVDARRNLVTEGIDLEGLVGQRLMIGSVECFASRLAEPCAHLQRLTRPGVLRGLVHRGGIRVDVLTDGELAVGDQIRPLGP
;
A
#
# COMPACT_ATOMS: atom_id res chain seq x y z
N MET A 1 -7.27 20.85 17.67
CA MET A 1 -6.26 20.12 16.89
C MET A 1 -6.98 19.49 15.71
N SER A 2 -6.38 19.42 14.52
CA SER A 2 -7.05 18.82 13.35
C SER A 2 -6.92 17.30 13.39
N PHE A 3 -7.76 16.57 12.65
CA PHE A 3 -7.70 15.11 12.63
C PHE A 3 -6.36 14.60 12.08
N ALA A 4 -5.81 15.25 11.04
CA ALA A 4 -4.49 14.91 10.52
C ALA A 4 -3.38 15.08 11.57
N SER A 5 -3.42 16.18 12.33
CA SER A 5 -2.45 16.44 13.39
C SER A 5 -2.55 15.40 14.52
N ASP A 6 -3.78 15.00 14.90
CA ASP A 6 -4.01 13.96 15.91
C ASP A 6 -3.44 12.61 15.43
N VAL A 7 -3.66 12.24 14.15
CA VAL A 7 -3.15 11.00 13.55
C VAL A 7 -1.62 10.99 13.54
N SER A 8 -0.99 12.06 13.04
CA SER A 8 0.48 12.15 13.00
C SER A 8 1.08 12.03 14.38
N SER A 9 0.61 12.83 15.33
CA SER A 9 1.14 12.84 16.70
C SER A 9 0.95 11.49 17.40
N SER A 10 -0.21 10.85 17.22
CA SER A 10 -0.47 9.54 17.80
C SER A 10 0.45 8.45 17.23
N ILE A 11 0.68 8.44 15.91
CA ILE A 11 1.58 7.47 15.27
C ILE A 11 3.03 7.71 15.68
N GLU A 12 3.48 8.96 15.70
CA GLU A 12 4.83 9.32 16.18
C GLU A 12 5.03 8.84 17.62
N ARG A 13 4.03 9.00 18.48
CA ARG A 13 4.06 8.50 19.86
C ARG A 13 4.14 6.97 19.92
N ILE A 14 3.29 6.28 19.17
CA ILE A 14 3.25 4.80 19.13
C ILE A 14 4.60 4.23 18.68
N LEU A 15 5.26 4.92 17.74
CA LEU A 15 6.55 4.51 17.16
C LEU A 15 7.77 5.15 17.83
N GLU A 16 7.58 5.95 18.88
CA GLU A 16 8.63 6.69 19.59
C GLU A 16 9.50 7.56 18.66
N LEU A 17 8.86 8.24 17.71
CA LEU A 17 9.49 9.16 16.76
C LEU A 17 9.52 10.60 17.29
N ASP A 18 10.45 11.39 16.77
CA ASP A 18 10.49 12.83 17.04
C ASP A 18 9.25 13.52 16.44
N PRO A 19 8.65 14.51 17.13
CA PRO A 19 7.52 15.25 16.60
C PRO A 19 7.81 15.91 15.24
N GLY A 20 6.90 15.74 14.27
CA GLY A 20 7.05 16.24 12.91
C GLY A 20 7.80 15.31 11.96
N THR A 21 8.07 14.08 12.37
CA THR A 21 8.65 13.02 11.51
C THR A 21 7.63 12.53 10.47
N LEU A 22 6.34 12.45 10.82
CA LEU A 22 5.26 12.13 9.88
C LEU A 22 4.88 13.38 9.07
N LEU A 23 5.42 13.47 7.86
CA LEU A 23 5.16 14.55 6.92
C LEU A 23 4.17 14.13 5.82
N GLY A 24 3.50 15.11 5.22
CA GLY A 24 2.63 14.90 4.06
C GLY A 24 1.23 14.35 4.36
N ILE A 25 0.83 14.34 5.64
CA ILE A 25 -0.50 13.91 6.07
C ILE A 25 -1.51 15.05 5.85
N THR A 26 -2.55 14.79 5.07
CA THR A 26 -3.63 15.76 4.78
C THR A 26 -4.89 15.47 5.57
N GLU A 27 -5.73 16.47 5.81
CA GLU A 27 -6.96 16.32 6.61
C GLU A 27 -7.94 15.35 5.94
N GLU A 28 -8.05 15.42 4.62
CA GLU A 28 -8.96 14.61 3.82
C GLU A 28 -8.53 13.13 3.75
N ARG A 29 -7.21 12.86 3.87
CA ARG A 29 -6.63 11.52 3.64
C ARG A 29 -5.75 11.06 4.80
N ALA A 30 -5.97 11.56 6.01
CA ALA A 30 -5.05 11.37 7.14
C ALA A 30 -4.60 9.91 7.37
N LEU A 31 -5.55 8.97 7.43
CA LEU A 31 -5.25 7.53 7.61
C LEU A 31 -4.60 6.89 6.37
N ALA A 32 -4.97 7.35 5.18
CA ALA A 32 -4.43 6.84 3.92
C ALA A 32 -2.97 7.27 3.75
N ASP A 33 -2.70 8.57 3.91
CA ASP A 33 -1.37 9.16 3.84
C ASP A 33 -0.45 8.55 4.92
N ALA A 34 -0.97 8.34 6.14
CA ALA A 34 -0.22 7.68 7.20
C ALA A 34 0.09 6.21 6.87
N GLY A 35 -0.88 5.48 6.31
CA GLY A 35 -0.69 4.10 5.86
C GLY A 35 0.37 3.98 4.75
N GLU A 36 0.44 4.95 3.85
CA GLU A 36 1.46 5.04 2.80
C GLU A 36 2.85 5.31 3.39
N TRP A 37 2.95 6.30 4.29
CA TRP A 37 4.18 6.63 4.99
C TRP A 37 4.74 5.43 5.77
N LEU A 38 3.86 4.68 6.45
CA LEU A 38 4.20 3.47 7.19
C LEU A 38 4.61 2.33 6.25
N SER A 39 3.93 2.17 5.11
CA SER A 39 4.22 1.11 4.15
C SER A 39 5.66 1.18 3.66
N GLY A 40 6.18 2.39 3.40
CA GLY A 40 7.57 2.67 3.04
C GLY A 40 8.60 2.31 4.12
N ARG A 41 8.14 1.96 5.33
CA ARG A 41 8.94 1.59 6.50
C ARG A 41 8.63 0.20 6.99
N ASN A 42 8.07 -0.65 6.13
CA ASN A 42 7.70 -2.02 6.48
C ASN A 42 6.71 -2.09 7.67
N LEU A 43 5.85 -1.08 7.79
CA LEU A 43 4.79 -1.01 8.79
C LEU A 43 3.43 -0.85 8.10
N GLY A 44 2.36 -1.26 8.78
CA GLY A 44 0.99 -1.07 8.30
C GLY A 44 0.05 -0.64 9.40
N LEU A 45 -0.96 0.15 9.04
CA LEU A 45 -2.16 0.37 9.86
C LEU A 45 -3.08 -0.84 9.70
N VAL A 46 -3.05 -1.74 10.68
CA VAL A 46 -3.85 -2.97 10.69
C VAL A 46 -5.18 -2.69 11.40
N PRO A 47 -6.32 -2.69 10.68
CA PRO A 47 -7.60 -2.40 11.29
C PRO A 47 -7.99 -3.49 12.29
N VAL A 48 -8.55 -3.05 13.41
CA VAL A 48 -9.05 -3.91 14.47
C VAL A 48 -10.55 -4.10 14.29
N ALA A 49 -11.01 -5.36 14.35
CA ALA A 49 -12.44 -5.66 14.38
C ALA A 49 -13.03 -5.28 15.74
N GLY A 50 -14.05 -4.40 15.75
CA GLY A 50 -14.74 -4.01 16.97
C GLY A 50 -13.88 -3.17 17.92
N ALA A 51 -13.44 -1.99 17.46
CA ALA A 51 -12.57 -1.09 18.22
C ALA A 51 -13.06 -0.81 19.65
N ALA A 52 -14.37 -0.58 19.84
CA ALA A 52 -14.99 -0.31 21.16
C ALA A 52 -14.80 -1.43 22.20
N THR A 53 -14.58 -2.66 21.76
CA THR A 53 -14.38 -3.84 22.61
C THR A 53 -12.95 -4.38 22.58
N PHE A 54 -12.08 -3.77 21.78
CA PHE A 54 -10.71 -4.22 21.66
C PHE A 54 -9.93 -3.88 22.93
N ALA A 55 -9.18 -4.86 23.42
CA ALA A 55 -8.37 -4.74 24.61
C ALA A 55 -6.97 -5.28 24.32
N TRP A 56 -5.95 -4.46 24.54
CA TRP A 56 -4.57 -4.82 24.27
C TRP A 56 -3.60 -4.06 25.17
N ALA A 57 -2.68 -4.78 25.81
CA ALA A 57 -1.63 -4.21 26.66
C ALA A 57 -0.45 -3.61 25.86
N GLY A 58 -0.73 -3.09 24.66
CA GLY A 58 0.20 -2.38 23.79
C GLY A 58 -0.46 -1.13 23.21
N HIS A 59 0.34 -0.24 22.60
CA HIS A 59 -0.17 1.01 22.03
C HIS A 59 -0.85 0.78 20.69
N TRP A 60 -2.08 1.28 20.54
CA TRP A 60 -2.81 1.26 19.27
C TRP A 60 -3.49 2.60 19.01
N LEU A 61 -3.84 2.85 17.75
CA LEU A 61 -4.50 4.08 17.33
C LEU A 61 -6.01 3.90 17.40
N GLY A 62 -6.70 4.69 18.23
CA GLY A 62 -8.16 4.76 18.28
C GLY A 62 -8.69 5.98 17.52
N ILE A 63 -9.78 5.83 16.78
CA ILE A 63 -10.46 6.94 16.10
C ILE A 63 -11.80 7.19 16.76
N VAL A 64 -11.94 8.37 17.35
CA VAL A 64 -13.15 8.81 18.04
C VAL A 64 -13.90 9.80 17.15
N GLU A 65 -15.19 9.56 16.96
CA GLU A 65 -16.10 10.47 16.25
C GLU A 65 -17.09 11.08 17.26
N ARG A 66 -17.20 12.40 17.25
CA ARG A 66 -18.14 13.14 18.10
C ARG A 66 -19.48 13.32 17.40
N ALA A 67 -20.48 13.79 18.15
CA ALA A 67 -21.84 14.02 17.65
C ALA A 67 -21.92 15.03 16.47
N ASP A 68 -20.94 15.94 16.35
CA ASP A 68 -20.80 16.88 15.25
C ASP A 68 -20.04 16.30 14.03
N ALA A 69 -19.80 14.99 14.03
CA ALA A 69 -19.00 14.25 13.05
C ALA A 69 -17.50 14.65 13.01
N SER A 70 -17.03 15.48 13.94
CA SER A 70 -15.59 15.73 14.09
C SER A 70 -14.88 14.46 14.56
N ARG A 71 -13.68 14.22 14.03
CA ARG A 71 -12.86 13.06 14.36
C ARG A 71 -11.60 13.49 15.08
N SER A 72 -11.20 12.67 16.04
CA SER A 72 -9.90 12.76 16.73
C SER A 72 -9.25 11.39 16.76
N ALA A 73 -7.92 11.36 16.71
CA ALA A 73 -7.15 10.14 16.89
C ALA A 73 -6.49 10.14 18.28
N LEU A 74 -6.53 9.00 18.94
CA LEU A 74 -6.02 8.80 20.30
C LEU A 74 -5.02 7.64 20.31
N VAL A 75 -4.00 7.74 21.14
CA VAL A 75 -3.19 6.58 21.55
C VAL A 75 -3.97 5.84 22.61
N MET A 76 -4.27 4.57 22.37
CA MET A 76 -5.04 3.69 23.24
C MET A 76 -4.11 2.64 23.87
N PHE A 77 -4.42 2.22 25.09
CA PHE A 77 -3.65 1.21 25.82
C PHE A 77 -4.50 0.49 26.88
N GLY A 78 -4.15 -0.76 27.21
CA GLY A 78 -4.62 -1.46 28.40
C GLY A 78 -5.66 -2.55 28.14
N SER A 79 -5.99 -3.29 29.19
CA SER A 79 -7.05 -4.32 29.19
C SER A 79 -7.91 -4.19 30.47
N PRO A 80 -9.11 -3.58 30.41
CA PRO A 80 -9.74 -2.99 29.23
C PRO A 80 -8.96 -1.78 28.69
N SER A 81 -9.06 -1.50 27.38
CA SER A 81 -8.36 -0.36 26.78
C SER A 81 -9.03 0.96 27.13
N GLY A 82 -8.20 1.99 27.32
CA GLY A 82 -8.60 3.38 27.47
C GLY A 82 -7.64 4.31 26.73
N PRO A 83 -7.97 5.61 26.63
CA PRO A 83 -7.08 6.60 26.03
C PRO A 83 -5.86 6.77 26.94
N LEU A 84 -4.68 6.66 26.34
CA LEU A 84 -3.42 7.04 26.95
C LEU A 84 -3.11 8.50 26.65
N GLU A 85 -3.28 8.92 25.39
CA GLU A 85 -3.07 10.31 24.95
C GLU A 85 -3.97 10.72 23.76
N PRO A 86 -4.35 12.01 23.65
CA PRO A 86 -4.34 12.99 24.74
C PRO A 86 -5.10 12.45 25.95
N ALA A 87 -4.60 12.69 27.16
CA ALA A 87 -5.25 12.31 28.43
C ALA A 87 -6.60 13.02 28.68
N ASP A 88 -7.17 13.66 27.66
CA ASP A 88 -8.48 14.29 27.71
C ASP A 88 -9.56 13.21 27.62
N ASP A 89 -9.91 12.69 28.80
CA ASP A 89 -11.01 11.76 28.98
C ASP A 89 -12.33 12.30 28.40
N ALA A 90 -12.51 13.62 28.26
CA ALA A 90 -13.74 14.17 27.68
C ALA A 90 -13.89 13.78 26.21
N ILE A 91 -12.80 13.72 25.44
CA ILE A 91 -12.84 13.28 24.03
C ILE A 91 -13.35 11.83 23.96
N PHE A 92 -12.78 10.96 24.77
CA PHE A 92 -13.12 9.54 24.78
C PHE A 92 -14.49 9.25 25.38
N THR A 93 -14.91 9.98 26.41
CA THR A 93 -16.19 9.76 27.10
C THR A 93 -17.39 10.38 26.38
N THR A 94 -17.19 11.41 25.56
CA THR A 94 -18.28 12.09 24.82
C THR A 94 -18.38 11.67 23.36
N GLY A 95 -17.33 11.05 22.80
CA GLY A 95 -17.32 10.53 21.44
C GLY A 95 -17.51 9.01 21.38
N ALA A 96 -17.81 8.51 20.19
CA ALA A 96 -17.87 7.07 19.91
C ALA A 96 -16.55 6.61 19.29
N LEU A 97 -15.98 5.52 19.80
CA LEU A 97 -14.82 4.89 19.17
C LEU A 97 -15.26 4.12 17.91
N VAL A 98 -15.05 4.73 16.76
CA VAL A 98 -15.58 4.25 15.46
C VAL A 98 -14.59 3.38 14.68
N ALA A 99 -13.28 3.52 14.94
CA ALA A 99 -12.25 2.68 14.33
C ALA A 99 -11.04 2.51 15.26
N GLY A 100 -10.23 1.49 14.96
CA GLY A 100 -9.02 1.17 15.72
C GLY A 100 -7.99 0.51 14.82
N TYR A 101 -6.71 0.82 15.03
CA TYR A 101 -5.60 0.29 14.23
C TYR A 101 -4.42 -0.08 15.11
N VAL A 102 -3.89 -1.29 14.90
CA VAL A 102 -2.57 -1.68 15.39
C VAL A 102 -1.53 -1.31 14.34
N ILE A 103 -0.42 -0.72 14.76
CA ILE A 103 0.74 -0.52 13.87
C ILE A 103 1.62 -1.75 13.97
N ALA A 104 1.79 -2.47 12.86
CA ALA A 104 2.51 -3.74 12.87
C ALA A 104 3.45 -3.90 11.66
N PRO A 105 4.53 -4.69 11.80
CA PRO A 105 5.39 -5.07 10.69
C PRO A 105 4.64 -5.79 9.58
N LEU A 106 4.92 -5.43 8.33
CA LEU A 106 4.39 -6.15 7.16
C LEU A 106 5.23 -7.41 6.85
N ASN A 107 6.54 -7.30 7.01
CA ASN A 107 7.51 -8.39 6.97
C ASN A 107 8.30 -8.39 8.29
N VAL A 108 8.09 -9.40 9.11
CA VAL A 108 8.72 -9.52 10.44
C VAL A 108 10.24 -9.72 10.40
N HIS A 109 10.80 -10.03 9.23
CA HIS A 109 12.23 -10.23 9.03
C HIS A 109 12.96 -8.97 8.54
N LEU A 110 12.23 -7.91 8.24
CA LEU A 110 12.78 -6.63 7.79
C LEU A 110 12.69 -5.59 8.91
N PRO A 111 13.60 -4.61 8.94
CA PRO A 111 13.58 -3.54 9.92
C PRO A 111 12.41 -2.55 9.67
N HIS A 112 12.21 -1.58 10.58
CA HIS A 112 11.09 -0.62 10.52
C HIS A 112 11.57 0.83 10.31
N HIS A 113 12.36 1.07 9.27
CA HIS A 113 12.85 2.42 8.91
C HIS A 113 12.72 2.68 7.41
N ALA A 114 12.94 3.92 6.99
CA ALA A 114 12.91 4.28 5.57
C ALA A 114 13.96 3.46 4.81
N GLY A 115 13.59 2.86 3.68
CA GLY A 115 14.49 1.96 2.95
C GLY A 115 14.55 0.53 3.51
N ALA A 116 13.61 0.13 4.37
CA ALA A 116 13.55 -1.22 4.93
C ALA A 116 13.53 -2.36 3.89
N TYR A 117 13.11 -2.06 2.65
CA TYR A 117 13.08 -3.02 1.55
C TYR A 117 14.36 -3.03 0.70
N GLY A 118 15.37 -2.23 1.06
CA GLY A 118 16.60 -2.06 0.31
C GLY A 118 16.61 -0.80 -0.55
N GLU A 119 17.68 -0.65 -1.33
CA GLU A 119 17.86 0.45 -2.27
C GLU A 119 18.07 -0.10 -3.68
N THR A 120 17.26 0.38 -4.61
CA THR A 120 17.43 0.09 -6.04
C THR A 120 18.08 1.29 -6.72
N THR A 121 19.20 1.08 -7.40
CA THR A 121 19.91 2.11 -8.19
C THR A 121 20.02 1.77 -9.68
N GLY A 122 19.66 0.54 -10.07
CA GLY A 122 19.64 0.07 -11.45
C GLY A 122 18.37 0.44 -12.22
N SER A 123 18.38 0.15 -13.51
CA SER A 123 17.20 0.24 -14.37
C SER A 123 16.73 -1.14 -14.82
N GLY A 124 15.42 -1.28 -15.00
CA GLY A 124 14.79 -2.45 -15.59
C GLY A 124 14.02 -2.09 -16.84
N THR A 125 13.36 -3.09 -17.43
CA THR A 125 12.60 -2.94 -18.66
C THR A 125 11.21 -3.55 -18.51
N ILE A 126 10.18 -2.94 -19.12
CA ILE A 126 8.85 -3.56 -19.25
C ILE A 126 8.91 -4.69 -20.28
N THR A 127 8.55 -5.90 -19.87
CA THR A 127 8.50 -7.07 -20.76
C THR A 127 7.09 -7.44 -21.19
N ALA A 128 6.06 -7.01 -20.44
CA ALA A 128 4.66 -7.18 -20.83
C ALA A 128 3.76 -6.14 -20.17
N ILE A 129 2.66 -5.79 -20.86
CA ILE A 129 1.62 -4.89 -20.37
C ILE A 129 0.26 -5.61 -20.42
N PHE A 130 -0.49 -5.54 -19.34
CA PHE A 130 -1.82 -6.11 -19.20
C PHE A 130 -2.83 -5.13 -18.59
N THR A 131 -4.05 -5.17 -19.09
CA THR A 131 -5.21 -4.58 -18.43
C THR A 131 -6.28 -5.64 -18.18
N ALA A 132 -7.16 -5.45 -17.21
CA ALA A 132 -8.40 -6.22 -17.14
C ALA A 132 -9.60 -5.25 -17.16
N PRO A 133 -10.58 -5.44 -18.05
CA PRO A 133 -11.68 -4.49 -18.22
C PRO A 133 -12.67 -4.47 -17.05
N ALA A 134 -12.69 -5.52 -16.23
CA ALA A 134 -13.56 -5.62 -15.05
C ALA A 134 -12.94 -6.52 -13.98
N LYS A 135 -13.56 -6.53 -12.79
CA LYS A 135 -13.23 -7.45 -11.71
C LYS A 135 -13.30 -8.91 -12.20
N GLU A 136 -12.27 -9.69 -11.86
CA GLU A 136 -12.12 -11.11 -12.22
C GLU A 136 -12.05 -11.42 -13.73
N ALA A 137 -12.33 -10.45 -14.61
CA ALA A 137 -12.21 -10.61 -16.06
C ALA A 137 -10.80 -11.03 -16.47
N GLN A 138 -10.72 -11.71 -17.61
CA GLN A 138 -9.46 -12.11 -18.22
C GLN A 138 -8.63 -10.87 -18.55
N CYS A 139 -7.33 -10.95 -18.26
CA CYS A 139 -6.39 -9.90 -18.61
C CYS A 139 -6.10 -9.94 -20.12
N VAL A 140 -5.97 -8.74 -20.70
CA VAL A 140 -5.68 -8.52 -22.13
C VAL A 140 -4.27 -7.96 -22.23
N ALA A 141 -3.47 -8.54 -23.13
CA ALA A 141 -2.11 -8.09 -23.41
C ALA A 141 -2.09 -6.90 -24.37
N HIS A 142 -1.13 -6.00 -24.18
CA HIS A 142 -0.95 -4.82 -25.03
C HIS A 142 0.52 -4.58 -25.32
N ASP A 143 0.83 -4.06 -26.50
CA ASP A 143 2.17 -3.55 -26.83
C ASP A 143 2.40 -2.15 -26.26
N ARG A 144 1.31 -1.36 -26.14
CA ARG A 144 1.29 -0.01 -25.60
C ARG A 144 -0.01 0.28 -24.85
N CYS A 145 0.02 1.15 -23.85
CA CYS A 145 -1.17 1.58 -23.13
C CYS A 145 -1.06 3.02 -22.64
N ARG A 146 -2.16 3.78 -22.74
CA ARG A 146 -2.25 5.13 -22.20
C ARG A 146 -2.40 5.09 -20.69
N VAL A 147 -1.66 5.96 -20.01
CA VAL A 147 -1.69 6.14 -18.56
C VAL A 147 -2.24 7.52 -18.24
N VAL A 148 -3.14 7.57 -17.26
CA VAL A 148 -3.73 8.82 -16.77
C VAL A 148 -3.38 8.97 -15.29
N ALA A 149 -2.87 10.15 -14.93
CA ALA A 149 -2.49 10.49 -13.57
C ALA A 149 -3.65 10.28 -12.60
N LYS A 150 -3.34 9.71 -11.42
CA LYS A 150 -4.31 9.41 -10.35
C LYS A 150 -5.44 8.47 -10.77
N ARG A 151 -5.26 7.74 -11.88
CA ARG A 151 -6.26 6.81 -12.44
C ARG A 151 -5.64 5.50 -12.89
N GLY A 152 -4.45 5.51 -13.49
CA GLY A 152 -3.80 4.30 -14.00
C GLY A 152 -3.98 4.08 -15.49
N LEU A 153 -3.94 2.81 -15.91
CA LEU A 153 -4.06 2.42 -17.32
C LEU A 153 -5.49 2.58 -17.86
N GLU A 154 -5.65 3.23 -19.01
CA GLU A 154 -6.94 3.27 -19.70
C GLU A 154 -7.44 1.86 -20.03
N GLY A 155 -8.71 1.60 -19.71
CA GLY A 155 -9.33 0.29 -19.91
C GLY A 155 -9.04 -0.74 -18.82
N ASP A 156 -8.26 -0.41 -17.78
CA ASP A 156 -8.14 -1.27 -16.59
C ASP A 156 -9.25 -0.99 -15.55
N ARG A 157 -9.66 -2.05 -14.86
CA ARG A 157 -10.67 -2.05 -13.79
C ARG A 157 -10.36 -1.04 -12.68
N TYR A 158 -9.09 -0.81 -12.35
CA TYR A 158 -8.75 0.15 -11.30
C TYR A 158 -8.93 1.60 -11.76
N ALA A 159 -8.73 1.90 -13.05
CA ALA A 159 -8.98 3.24 -13.62
C ALA A 159 -10.45 3.66 -13.67
N THR A 160 -11.36 2.73 -13.38
CA THR A 160 -12.80 2.94 -13.25
C THR A 160 -13.32 2.67 -11.84
N ASN A 161 -12.43 2.51 -10.84
CA ASN A 161 -12.78 2.14 -9.47
C ASN A 161 -13.63 0.86 -9.34
N SER A 162 -13.54 -0.05 -10.32
CA SER A 162 -14.29 -1.30 -10.37
C SER A 162 -13.45 -2.53 -9.99
N GLY A 163 -12.23 -2.31 -9.49
CA GLY A 163 -11.31 -3.36 -9.07
C GLY A 163 -11.67 -3.98 -7.72
N THR A 164 -11.20 -5.21 -7.47
CA THR A 164 -11.45 -5.92 -6.21
C THR A 164 -10.98 -5.18 -4.96
N PHE A 165 -9.94 -4.35 -5.10
CA PHE A 165 -9.33 -3.57 -4.02
C PHE A 165 -9.53 -2.07 -4.19
N SER A 166 -10.56 -1.67 -4.95
CA SER A 166 -10.91 -0.28 -5.13
C SER A 166 -11.46 0.31 -3.83
N HIS A 167 -10.64 1.12 -3.17
CA HIS A 167 -11.02 1.85 -1.96
C HIS A 167 -10.69 3.33 -2.15
N PRO A 168 -11.62 4.26 -1.91
CA PRO A 168 -11.35 5.69 -2.13
C PRO A 168 -10.13 6.20 -1.35
N ASP A 169 -9.82 5.57 -0.21
CA ASP A 169 -8.80 6.03 0.73
C ASP A 169 -7.51 5.19 0.70
N ARG A 170 -7.14 4.58 -0.43
CA ARG A 170 -5.92 3.75 -0.49
C ARG A 170 -5.00 4.15 -1.64
N SER A 171 -3.72 4.35 -1.36
CA SER A 171 -2.70 4.51 -2.41
C SER A 171 -2.28 3.17 -3.04
N GLY A 172 -1.60 3.28 -4.17
CA GLY A 172 -1.09 2.16 -4.95
C GLY A 172 -2.18 1.42 -5.73
N GLN A 173 -3.12 2.16 -6.31
CA GLN A 173 -4.21 1.59 -7.09
C GLN A 173 -4.07 1.81 -8.59
N ASP A 174 -3.31 2.83 -8.99
CA ASP A 174 -3.22 3.23 -10.39
C ASP A 174 -2.51 2.18 -11.24
N LEU A 175 -1.43 1.60 -10.73
CA LEU A 175 -0.64 0.66 -11.50
C LEU A 175 0.03 -0.40 -10.60
N THR A 176 0.12 -1.62 -11.12
CA THR A 176 0.73 -2.75 -10.40
C THR A 176 1.81 -3.43 -11.24
N LEU A 177 2.95 -3.70 -10.64
CA LEU A 177 4.12 -4.27 -11.29
C LEU A 177 4.49 -5.60 -10.65
N ILE A 178 5.12 -6.50 -11.40
CA ILE A 178 5.78 -7.71 -10.89
C ILE A 178 7.03 -8.02 -11.70
N ALA A 179 8.08 -8.48 -11.01
CA ALA A 179 9.31 -8.89 -11.63
C ALA A 179 9.15 -10.29 -12.29
N ALA A 180 9.67 -10.46 -13.50
CA ALA A 180 9.74 -11.74 -14.19
C ALA A 180 10.54 -12.76 -13.36
N GLU A 181 11.55 -12.28 -12.64
CA GLU A 181 12.38 -13.04 -11.69
C GLU A 181 11.54 -13.63 -10.55
N SER A 182 10.53 -12.91 -10.06
CA SER A 182 9.60 -13.43 -9.03
C SER A 182 8.74 -14.56 -9.57
N LEU A 183 8.27 -14.47 -10.82
CA LEU A 183 7.52 -15.54 -11.48
C LEU A 183 8.41 -16.76 -11.76
N ALA A 184 9.65 -16.54 -12.22
CA ALA A 184 10.61 -17.61 -12.45
C ALA A 184 10.99 -18.33 -11.15
N ALA A 185 11.18 -17.59 -10.05
CA ALA A 185 11.43 -18.18 -8.73
C ALA A 185 10.23 -19.01 -8.23
N LEU A 186 9.01 -18.54 -8.48
CA LEU A 186 7.79 -19.28 -8.16
C LEU A 186 7.70 -20.59 -8.97
N ALA A 187 7.98 -20.53 -10.28
CA ALA A 187 8.04 -21.70 -11.15
C ALA A 187 9.09 -22.72 -10.68
N ALA A 188 10.29 -22.25 -10.31
CA ALA A 188 11.36 -23.09 -9.76
C ALA A 188 10.97 -23.80 -8.45
N SER A 189 9.99 -23.26 -7.70
CA SER A 189 9.40 -23.90 -6.52
C SER A 189 8.31 -24.94 -6.84
N GLY A 190 8.04 -25.18 -8.12
CA GLY A 190 7.02 -26.11 -8.61
C GLY A 190 5.63 -25.49 -8.82
N ILE A 191 5.52 -24.16 -8.80
CA ILE A 191 4.26 -23.43 -8.97
C ILE A 191 4.34 -22.60 -10.25
N GLU A 192 3.84 -23.14 -11.36
CA GLU A 192 3.75 -22.38 -12.61
C GLU A 192 2.63 -21.35 -12.53
N LEU A 193 2.98 -20.08 -12.74
CA LEU A 193 2.04 -18.96 -12.85
C LEU A 193 2.45 -18.11 -14.05
N SER A 194 1.58 -18.00 -15.03
CA SER A 194 1.86 -17.16 -16.19
C SER A 194 1.84 -15.67 -15.81
N ALA A 195 2.51 -14.84 -16.60
CA ALA A 195 2.59 -13.41 -16.32
C ALA A 195 1.21 -12.70 -16.40
N VAL A 196 0.34 -13.18 -17.30
CA VAL A 196 -1.05 -12.70 -17.39
C VAL A 196 -1.88 -13.14 -16.17
N ASP A 197 -1.64 -14.34 -15.65
CA ASP A 197 -2.33 -14.88 -14.46
C ASP A 197 -1.84 -14.27 -13.15
N ALA A 198 -0.68 -13.61 -13.14
CA ALA A 198 -0.26 -12.77 -12.02
C ALA A 198 -1.20 -11.56 -11.82
N ARG A 199 -1.99 -11.21 -12.85
CA ARG A 199 -2.99 -10.13 -12.84
C ARG A 199 -2.41 -8.79 -12.39
N ARG A 200 -1.16 -8.53 -12.78
CA ARG A 200 -0.42 -7.28 -12.62
C ARG A 200 -0.43 -6.53 -13.94
N ASN A 201 -0.33 -5.21 -13.89
CA ASN A 201 -0.39 -4.39 -15.09
C ASN A 201 0.90 -4.46 -15.90
N LEU A 202 2.06 -4.42 -15.24
CA LEU A 202 3.34 -4.54 -15.91
C LEU A 202 4.12 -5.73 -15.39
N VAL A 203 4.83 -6.37 -16.30
CA VAL A 203 5.89 -7.32 -15.98
C VAL A 203 7.21 -6.63 -16.28
N THR A 204 8.16 -6.75 -15.37
CA THR A 204 9.46 -6.10 -15.46
C THR A 204 10.59 -7.11 -15.42
N GLU A 205 11.75 -6.73 -15.93
CA GLU A 205 12.97 -7.54 -15.84
C GLU A 205 14.17 -6.62 -15.54
N GLY A 206 15.13 -7.13 -14.77
CA GLY A 206 16.40 -6.46 -14.47
C GLY A 206 16.32 -5.41 -13.36
N ILE A 207 15.23 -5.37 -12.59
CA ILE A 207 15.06 -4.39 -11.51
C ILE A 207 14.45 -5.03 -10.26
N ASP A 208 15.05 -4.71 -9.11
CA ASP A 208 14.48 -4.99 -7.79
C ASP A 208 13.32 -4.01 -7.54
N LEU A 209 12.10 -4.53 -7.63
CA LEU A 209 10.89 -3.71 -7.45
C LEU A 209 10.66 -3.40 -5.98
N GLU A 210 10.92 -4.35 -5.09
CA GLU A 210 10.72 -4.22 -3.65
C GLU A 210 11.54 -3.05 -3.09
N GLY A 211 12.80 -2.91 -3.52
CA GLY A 211 13.68 -1.80 -3.15
C GLY A 211 13.21 -0.42 -3.64
N LEU A 212 12.26 -0.34 -4.57
CA LEU A 212 11.67 0.94 -5.02
C LEU A 212 10.59 1.47 -4.07
N VAL A 213 10.10 0.67 -3.12
CA VAL A 213 9.00 1.10 -2.23
C VAL A 213 9.42 2.33 -1.41
N GLY A 214 8.58 3.36 -1.44
CA GLY A 214 8.83 4.68 -0.84
C GLY A 214 9.57 5.67 -1.75
N GLN A 215 9.84 5.31 -3.01
CA GLN A 215 10.60 6.15 -3.95
C GLN A 215 9.75 6.63 -5.15
N ARG A 216 10.16 7.76 -5.73
CA ARG A 216 9.70 8.18 -7.07
C ARG A 216 10.49 7.43 -8.13
N LEU A 217 9.81 7.05 -9.21
CA LEU A 217 10.40 6.34 -10.34
C LEU A 217 9.84 6.88 -11.66
N MET A 218 10.63 6.72 -12.71
CA MET A 218 10.16 6.87 -14.08
C MET A 218 9.92 5.50 -14.68
N ILE A 219 8.75 5.33 -15.27
CA ILE A 219 8.38 4.19 -16.12
C ILE A 219 8.16 4.77 -17.52
N GLY A 220 9.06 4.51 -18.46
CA GLY A 220 9.06 5.19 -19.75
C GLY A 220 9.08 6.71 -19.59
N SER A 221 7.99 7.36 -20.01
CA SER A 221 7.77 8.82 -19.87
C SER A 221 6.91 9.22 -18.66
N VAL A 222 6.43 8.25 -17.90
CA VAL A 222 5.45 8.44 -16.83
C VAL A 222 6.15 8.46 -15.47
N GLU A 223 5.94 9.53 -14.71
CA GLU A 223 6.40 9.61 -13.33
C GLU A 223 5.41 8.90 -12.38
N CYS A 224 5.95 8.05 -11.51
CA CYS A 224 5.17 7.28 -10.55
C CYS A 224 5.79 7.37 -9.15
N PHE A 225 5.01 7.03 -8.13
CA PHE A 225 5.47 6.82 -6.76
C PHE A 225 5.19 5.38 -6.33
N ALA A 226 6.22 4.64 -5.88
CA ALA A 226 6.06 3.27 -5.44
C ALA A 226 5.57 3.20 -3.99
N SER A 227 4.24 3.20 -3.83
CA SER A 227 3.58 3.26 -2.52
C SER A 227 3.88 2.07 -1.59
N ARG A 228 3.81 0.83 -2.08
CA ARG A 228 3.87 -0.39 -1.23
C ARG A 228 4.01 -1.67 -2.04
N LEU A 229 4.28 -2.77 -1.32
CA LEU A 229 4.24 -4.11 -1.89
C LEU A 229 2.85 -4.50 -2.40
N ALA A 230 2.81 -5.24 -3.51
CA ALA A 230 1.64 -5.87 -4.08
C ALA A 230 1.48 -7.29 -3.54
N GLU A 231 1.31 -7.41 -2.22
CA GLU A 231 1.22 -8.71 -1.53
C GLU A 231 0.11 -9.61 -2.14
N PRO A 232 0.38 -10.92 -2.28
CA PRO A 232 -0.60 -11.84 -2.79
C PRO A 232 -1.73 -12.05 -1.79
N CYS A 233 -2.92 -12.44 -2.28
CA CYS A 233 -4.10 -12.60 -1.46
C CYS A 233 -4.80 -13.92 -1.76
N ALA A 234 -5.67 -14.36 -0.84
CA ALA A 234 -6.46 -15.58 -1.01
C ALA A 234 -7.31 -15.53 -2.29
N HIS A 235 -7.77 -14.34 -2.69
CA HIS A 235 -8.50 -14.14 -3.92
C HIS A 235 -7.65 -14.43 -5.18
N LEU A 236 -6.40 -13.96 -5.24
CA LEU A 236 -5.48 -14.27 -6.34
C LEU A 236 -5.25 -15.77 -6.42
N GLN A 237 -5.00 -16.44 -5.28
CA GLN A 237 -4.83 -17.88 -5.24
C GLN A 237 -6.06 -18.63 -5.76
N ARG A 238 -7.27 -18.19 -5.37
CA ARG A 238 -8.54 -18.77 -5.85
C ARG A 238 -8.70 -18.67 -7.37
N LEU A 239 -8.28 -17.55 -7.97
CA LEU A 239 -8.38 -17.32 -9.41
C LEU A 239 -7.31 -18.07 -10.21
N THR A 240 -6.22 -18.47 -9.56
CA THR A 240 -5.04 -19.03 -10.23
C THR A 240 -4.88 -20.48 -9.80
N ARG A 241 -4.05 -20.75 -8.77
CA ARG A 241 -3.82 -22.09 -8.26
C ARG A 241 -3.27 -22.11 -6.83
N PRO A 242 -3.40 -23.24 -6.11
CA PRO A 242 -2.83 -23.39 -4.77
C PRO A 242 -1.32 -23.11 -4.73
N GLY A 243 -0.87 -22.49 -3.65
CA GLY A 243 0.55 -22.20 -3.42
C GLY A 243 0.98 -20.80 -3.88
N VAL A 244 0.25 -20.17 -4.81
CA VAL A 244 0.58 -18.81 -5.32
C VAL A 244 0.66 -17.80 -4.19
N LEU A 245 -0.25 -17.86 -3.21
CA LEU A 245 -0.19 -16.95 -2.06
C LEU A 245 1.13 -17.11 -1.32
N ARG A 246 1.44 -18.33 -0.90
CA ARG A 246 2.65 -18.63 -0.12
C ARG A 246 3.93 -18.32 -0.88
N GLY A 247 3.98 -18.63 -2.17
CA GLY A 247 5.18 -18.48 -2.98
C GLY A 247 5.50 -17.04 -3.38
N LEU A 248 4.51 -16.13 -3.35
CA LEU A 248 4.68 -14.72 -3.68
C LEU A 248 4.71 -13.78 -2.47
N VAL A 249 4.67 -14.30 -1.23
CA VAL A 249 4.78 -13.45 -0.03
C VAL A 249 6.07 -12.62 -0.13
N HIS A 250 5.92 -11.29 -0.02
CA HIS A 250 7.01 -10.31 -0.18
C HIS A 250 7.68 -10.28 -1.55
N ARG A 251 7.11 -10.95 -2.56
CA ARG A 251 7.62 -11.03 -3.94
C ARG A 251 6.52 -10.87 -4.98
N GLY A 252 5.36 -10.38 -4.56
CA GLY A 252 4.20 -10.14 -5.43
C GLY A 252 4.35 -8.90 -6.31
N GLY A 253 5.50 -8.23 -6.24
CA GLY A 253 5.83 -6.97 -6.88
C GLY A 253 5.34 -5.75 -6.09
N ILE A 254 5.10 -4.64 -6.78
CA ILE A 254 4.77 -3.34 -6.15
C ILE A 254 3.49 -2.72 -6.72
N ARG A 255 2.96 -1.79 -5.93
CA ARG A 255 1.86 -0.92 -6.28
C ARG A 255 2.36 0.50 -6.36
N VAL A 256 2.00 1.18 -7.44
CA VAL A 256 2.48 2.54 -7.69
C VAL A 256 1.31 3.47 -7.99
N ASP A 257 1.46 4.73 -7.58
CA ASP A 257 0.58 5.83 -7.94
C ASP A 257 1.16 6.57 -9.14
N VAL A 258 0.31 6.94 -10.09
CA VAL A 258 0.71 7.63 -11.32
C VAL A 258 0.62 9.13 -11.08
N LEU A 259 1.74 9.83 -11.22
CA LEU A 259 1.84 11.26 -10.95
C LEU A 259 1.63 12.10 -12.21
N THR A 260 1.96 11.58 -13.39
CA THR A 260 1.83 12.28 -14.68
C THR A 260 1.12 11.43 -15.72
N ASP A 261 0.46 12.07 -16.69
CA ASP A 261 -0.09 11.38 -17.86
C ASP A 261 1.02 10.90 -18.79
N GLY A 262 0.73 9.90 -19.62
CA GLY A 262 1.64 9.47 -20.69
C GLY A 262 1.18 8.21 -21.42
N GLU A 263 2.11 7.59 -22.14
CA GLU A 263 1.94 6.27 -22.76
C GLU A 263 3.13 5.39 -22.35
N LEU A 264 2.84 4.12 -22.08
CA LEU A 264 3.83 3.09 -21.81
C LEU A 264 3.83 2.08 -22.93
N ALA A 265 5.02 1.58 -23.29
CA ALA A 265 5.20 0.51 -24.25
C ALA A 265 6.07 -0.62 -23.68
N VAL A 266 5.89 -1.83 -24.22
CA VAL A 266 6.85 -2.93 -23.99
C VAL A 266 8.23 -2.48 -24.47
N GLY A 267 9.25 -2.69 -23.64
CA GLY A 267 10.62 -2.20 -23.86
C GLY A 267 10.95 -0.88 -23.15
N ASP A 268 9.95 -0.19 -22.58
CA ASP A 268 10.23 1.03 -21.81
C ASP A 268 11.06 0.75 -20.56
N GLN A 269 11.96 1.69 -20.26
CA GLN A 269 12.83 1.61 -19.10
C GLN A 269 12.10 2.00 -17.81
N ILE A 270 12.45 1.34 -16.72
CA ILE A 270 12.04 1.67 -15.36
C ILE A 270 13.28 2.07 -14.58
N ARG A 271 13.27 3.21 -13.92
CA ARG A 271 14.38 3.66 -13.09
C ARG A 271 13.93 4.49 -11.89
N PRO A 272 14.61 4.39 -10.74
CA PRO A 272 14.41 5.32 -9.64
C PRO A 272 14.79 6.74 -10.08
N LEU A 273 14.12 7.75 -9.52
CA LEU A 273 14.47 9.16 -9.74
C LEU A 273 15.48 9.69 -8.70
N GLY A 274 15.88 8.85 -7.74
CA GLY A 274 16.61 9.27 -6.56
C GLY A 274 15.69 9.91 -5.51
N PRO A 275 16.24 10.16 -4.30
CA PRO A 275 15.52 10.79 -3.20
C PRO A 275 15.23 12.28 -3.45
#